data_AF-A0A969IAW1-F1
#
_entry.id   AF-A0A969IAW1-F1
#
_cell.length_a   1.000
_cell.length_b   1.000
_cell.length_c   1.000
_cell.angle_alpha   90.00
_cell.angle_beta   90.00
_cell.angle_gamma   90.00
#
_symmetry.space_group_name_H-M   'P 1'
#
loop_
_entity.id
_entity.type
_entity.pdbx_description
1 polymer ?
#
loop_
_entity_poly.entity_id
_entity_poly.type
_entity_poly.pdbx_seq_one_letter_code
_entity_poly.pdbx_strand_id
1 'polypeptide(L)'
;MAGLDRDGTAYGLFIMAVAFFVGILFTGAVADWFARRGISLLHVMMGFIVVFLASQALLFLDIRALDVALWSVFSMTGQVAILAYPWLARYFGTRLSGRANTAMNLLMFLAAFAVQYAVGAIIDTYPAPATGRYDPAAYRFAFGAVLAVQFVALLWYLANARQLRRAEHTSPPTN
;
A
#
# COMPACT_ATOMS: atom_id res chain seq x y z
N MET A 1 5.19 -21.01 1.23
CA MET A 1 4.38 -21.86 0.33
C MET A 1 5.26 -22.54 -0.71
N ALA A 2 6.34 -23.20 -0.28
CA ALA A 2 7.17 -24.03 -1.14
C ALA A 2 7.16 -25.42 -0.51
N GLY A 3 6.36 -26.33 -1.10
CA GLY A 3 6.24 -27.74 -0.66
C GLY A 3 4.85 -28.21 -0.18
N LEU A 4 3.77 -27.45 -0.40
CA LEU A 4 2.40 -27.90 -0.10
C LEU A 4 1.72 -28.49 -1.35
N ASP A 5 0.91 -29.52 -1.17
CA ASP A 5 0.05 -30.12 -2.20
C ASP A 5 -0.88 -29.05 -2.83
N ARG A 6 -1.37 -29.29 -4.05
CA ARG A 6 -2.19 -28.32 -4.82
C ARG A 6 -3.37 -27.79 -4.02
N ASP A 7 -4.01 -28.66 -3.24
CA ASP A 7 -5.16 -28.30 -2.39
C ASP A 7 -4.76 -27.44 -1.18
N GLY A 8 -3.58 -27.69 -0.59
CA GLY A 8 -3.03 -26.86 0.49
C GLY A 8 -2.65 -25.44 0.02
N THR A 9 -2.19 -25.32 -1.23
CA THR A 9 -1.91 -24.02 -1.86
C THR A 9 -3.21 -23.26 -2.17
N ALA A 10 -4.24 -23.96 -2.66
CA ALA A 10 -5.56 -23.37 -2.92
C ALA A 10 -6.23 -22.86 -1.64
N TYR A 11 -6.14 -23.62 -0.54
CA TYR A 11 -6.67 -23.19 0.76
C TYR A 11 -5.92 -21.99 1.33
N GLY A 12 -4.59 -21.93 1.17
CA GLY A 12 -3.78 -20.77 1.54
C GLY A 12 -4.14 -19.50 0.74
N LEU A 13 -4.33 -19.64 -0.58
CA LEU A 13 -4.82 -18.56 -1.45
C LEU A 13 -6.22 -18.10 -1.04
N PHE A 14 -7.11 -19.03 -0.69
CA PHE A 14 -8.46 -18.73 -0.21
C PHE A 14 -8.45 -17.94 1.10
N ILE A 15 -7.68 -18.37 2.10
CA ILE A 15 -7.53 -17.63 3.37
C ILE A 15 -6.96 -16.23 3.12
N MET A 16 -5.96 -16.09 2.24
CA MET A 16 -5.41 -14.79 1.87
C MET A 16 -6.46 -13.89 1.21
N ALA A 17 -7.31 -14.44 0.32
CA ALA A 17 -8.40 -13.69 -0.30
C ALA A 17 -9.45 -13.23 0.73
N VAL A 18 -9.86 -14.10 1.66
CA VAL A 18 -10.81 -13.76 2.73
C VAL A 18 -10.22 -12.69 3.67
N ALA A 19 -8.97 -12.84 4.09
CA ALA A 19 -8.27 -11.85 4.92
C ALA A 19 -8.14 -10.50 4.20
N PHE A 20 -7.88 -10.53 2.88
CA PHE A 20 -7.85 -9.34 2.04
C PHE A 20 -9.21 -8.63 2.02
N PHE A 21 -10.32 -9.35 1.83
CA PHE A 21 -11.68 -8.78 1.87
C PHE A 21 -12.05 -8.20 3.25
N VAL A 22 -11.73 -8.90 4.33
CA VAL A 22 -11.97 -8.42 5.70
C VAL A 22 -11.14 -7.17 5.99
N GLY A 23 -9.89 -7.13 5.49
CA GLY A 23 -9.02 -5.96 5.55
C GLY A 23 -9.65 -4.73 4.87
N ILE A 24 -10.28 -4.90 3.70
CA ILE A 24 -10.91 -3.78 2.97
C ILE A 24 -12.05 -3.20 3.79
N LEU A 25 -12.90 -4.07 4.34
CA LEU A 25 -14.06 -3.65 5.11
C LEU A 25 -13.64 -2.95 6.42
N PHE A 26 -12.61 -3.47 7.09
CA PHE A 26 -12.07 -2.85 8.31
C PHE A 26 -11.49 -1.45 8.03
N THR A 27 -10.67 -1.32 6.98
CA THR A 27 -10.05 -0.04 6.62
C THR A 27 -11.11 0.98 6.17
N GLY A 28 -12.14 0.54 5.45
CA GLY A 28 -13.30 1.37 5.10
C GLY A 28 -14.09 1.84 6.33
N ALA A 29 -14.38 0.94 7.27
CA ALA A 29 -15.11 1.27 8.50
C ALA A 29 -14.34 2.25 9.41
N VAL A 30 -13.03 2.07 9.55
CA VAL A 30 -12.17 3.00 10.30
C VAL A 30 -12.15 4.37 9.63
N ALA A 31 -12.00 4.43 8.30
CA ALA A 31 -12.03 5.68 7.56
C ALA A 31 -13.37 6.43 7.70
N ASP A 32 -14.49 5.71 7.56
CA ASP A 32 -15.83 6.27 7.74
C ASP A 32 -16.05 6.78 9.18
N TRP A 33 -15.56 6.07 10.18
CA TRP A 33 -15.66 6.48 11.58
C TRP A 33 -14.93 7.79 11.86
N PHE A 34 -13.71 7.96 11.33
CA PHE A 34 -12.96 9.21 11.45
C PHE A 34 -13.58 10.35 10.63
N ALA A 35 -14.12 10.05 9.45
CA ALA A 35 -14.83 11.03 8.63
C ALA A 35 -16.08 11.59 9.34
N ARG A 36 -16.84 10.73 10.04
CA ARG A 36 -17.99 11.14 10.86
C ARG A 36 -17.61 12.05 12.04
N ARG A 37 -16.35 12.03 12.47
CA ARG A 37 -15.79 12.92 13.50
C ARG A 37 -15.25 14.23 12.93
N GLY A 38 -15.48 14.52 11.65
CA GLY A 38 -15.05 15.76 10.99
C GLY A 38 -13.57 15.78 10.62
N ILE A 39 -12.86 14.65 10.71
CA ILE A 39 -11.46 14.57 10.32
C ILE A 39 -11.38 14.37 8.81
N SER A 40 -10.57 15.19 8.14
CA SER A 40 -10.37 15.10 6.69
C SER A 40 -9.79 13.73 6.30
N LEU A 41 -10.38 13.10 5.28
CA LEU A 41 -10.00 11.76 4.79
C LEU A 41 -8.51 11.67 4.46
N LEU A 42 -7.92 12.76 3.95
CA LEU A 42 -6.50 12.85 3.63
C LEU A 42 -5.60 12.76 4.89
N HIS A 43 -6.04 13.27 6.05
CA HIS A 43 -5.31 13.08 7.31
C HIS A 43 -5.36 11.63 7.80
N VAL A 44 -6.52 10.98 7.62
CA VAL A 44 -6.69 9.56 7.94
C VAL A 44 -5.75 8.72 7.06
N MET A 45 -5.76 8.96 5.74
CA MET A 45 -4.87 8.28 4.80
C MET A 45 -3.39 8.45 5.18
N MET A 46 -2.98 9.67 5.54
CA MET A 46 -1.61 9.93 6.00
C MET A 46 -1.24 9.16 7.27
N GLY A 47 -2.16 9.07 8.25
CA GLY A 47 -1.94 8.28 9.46
C GLY A 47 -1.70 6.80 9.14
N PHE A 48 -2.52 6.22 8.26
CA PHE A 48 -2.35 4.84 7.80
C PHE A 48 -1.03 4.63 7.05
N ILE A 49 -0.63 5.56 6.17
CA ILE A 49 0.66 5.48 5.44
C ILE A 49 1.86 5.49 6.40
N VAL A 50 1.82 6.32 7.44
CA VAL A 50 2.90 6.37 8.45
C VAL A 50 2.97 5.06 9.23
N VAL A 51 1.84 4.52 9.67
CA VAL A 51 1.79 3.23 10.37
C VAL A 51 2.26 2.09 9.46
N PHE A 52 1.86 2.11 8.18
CA PHE A 52 2.31 1.16 7.18
C PHE A 52 3.83 1.15 7.04
N LEU A 53 4.43 2.32 6.79
CA LEU A 53 5.88 2.50 6.68
C LEU A 53 6.63 2.10 7.97
N ALA A 54 6.09 2.45 9.13
CA ALA A 54 6.67 2.10 10.42
C ALA A 54 6.66 0.58 10.65
N SER A 55 5.55 -0.09 10.33
CA SER A 55 5.45 -1.55 10.46
C SER A 55 6.44 -2.27 9.52
N GLN A 56 6.55 -1.82 8.27
CA GLN A 56 7.52 -2.36 7.31
C GLN A 56 8.95 -2.13 7.78
N ALA A 57 9.30 -0.94 8.30
CA ALA A 57 10.62 -0.67 8.85
C ALA A 57 10.93 -1.54 10.08
N LEU A 58 9.95 -1.81 10.94
CA LEU A 58 10.15 -2.65 12.13
C LEU A 58 10.31 -4.14 11.76
N LEU A 59 9.69 -4.60 10.67
CA LEU A 59 9.93 -5.94 10.12
C LEU A 59 11.39 -6.15 9.71
N PHE A 60 12.11 -5.10 9.28
CA PHE A 60 13.56 -5.21 9.01
C PHE A 60 14.40 -5.46 10.27
N LEU A 61 13.89 -5.18 11.46
CA LEU A 61 14.59 -5.45 12.72
C LEU A 61 14.52 -6.93 13.14
N ASP A 62 13.75 -7.76 12.43
CA ASP A 62 13.62 -9.22 12.66
C ASP A 62 13.31 -9.59 14.13
N ILE A 63 12.49 -8.77 14.80
CA ILE A 63 12.07 -9.01 16.18
C ILE A 63 10.99 -10.08 16.18
N ARG A 64 11.41 -11.35 16.33
CA ARG A 64 10.53 -12.54 16.27
C ARG A 64 9.26 -12.46 17.13
N ALA A 65 9.34 -11.81 18.29
CA ALA A 65 8.19 -11.67 19.20
C ALA A 65 7.07 -10.77 18.63
N LEU A 66 7.40 -9.85 17.73
CA LEU A 66 6.46 -8.89 17.14
C LEU A 66 6.09 -9.23 15.70
N ASP A 67 6.74 -10.21 15.09
CA ASP A 67 6.64 -10.50 13.65
C ASP A 67 5.19 -10.68 13.19
N VAL A 68 4.42 -11.52 13.88
CA VAL A 68 2.99 -11.74 13.57
C VAL A 68 2.18 -10.44 13.68
N ALA A 69 2.38 -9.66 14.75
CA ALA A 69 1.66 -8.41 14.97
C ALA A 69 2.01 -7.36 13.91
N LEU A 70 3.28 -7.26 13.53
CA LEU A 70 3.76 -6.33 12.51
C LEU A 70 3.23 -6.71 11.12
N TRP A 71 3.22 -7.99 10.77
CA TRP A 71 2.60 -8.47 9.53
C TRP A 71 1.09 -8.21 9.48
N SER A 72 0.39 -8.34 10.61
CA SER A 72 -1.03 -7.96 10.69
C SER A 72 -1.24 -6.46 10.46
N VAL A 73 -0.48 -5.61 11.15
CA VAL A 73 -0.57 -4.14 11.00
C VAL A 73 -0.21 -3.71 9.58
N PHE A 74 0.87 -4.25 9.01
CA PHE A 74 1.30 -4.02 7.65
C PHE A 74 0.18 -4.36 6.64
N SER A 75 -0.44 -5.53 6.80
CA SER A 75 -1.50 -5.99 5.89
C SER A 75 -2.78 -5.15 6.00
N MET A 76 -3.16 -4.75 7.21
CA MET A 76 -4.33 -3.88 7.44
C MET A 76 -4.12 -2.49 6.83
N THR A 77 -2.95 -1.90 7.07
CA THR A 77 -2.66 -0.52 6.66
C THR A 77 -2.29 -0.38 5.18
N GLY A 78 -1.78 -1.44 4.54
CA GLY A 78 -1.41 -1.44 3.12
C GLY A 78 -2.57 -1.18 2.16
N GLN A 79 -3.81 -1.36 2.61
CA GLN A 79 -5.00 -1.13 1.77
C GLN A 79 -5.50 0.32 1.76
N VAL A 80 -4.84 1.23 2.48
CA VAL A 80 -5.23 2.65 2.51
C VAL A 80 -5.31 3.29 1.11
N ALA A 81 -4.56 2.78 0.13
CA ALA A 81 -4.61 3.24 -1.25
C ALA A 81 -6.02 3.15 -1.87
N ILE A 82 -6.88 2.25 -1.39
CA ILE A 82 -8.29 2.15 -1.83
C ILE A 82 -9.07 3.43 -1.48
N LEU A 83 -8.71 4.15 -0.42
CA LEU A 83 -9.34 5.41 -0.04
C LEU A 83 -9.04 6.55 -1.02
N ALA A 84 -8.02 6.40 -1.87
CA ALA A 84 -7.70 7.39 -2.91
C ALA A 84 -8.82 7.46 -3.98
N TYR A 85 -9.50 6.34 -4.29
CA TYR A 85 -10.59 6.31 -5.26
C TYR A 85 -11.79 7.19 -4.87
N PRO A 86 -12.40 7.04 -3.68
CA PRO A 86 -13.50 7.91 -3.26
C PRO A 86 -13.05 9.36 -3.06
N TRP A 87 -11.81 9.62 -2.63
CA TRP A 87 -11.28 10.99 -2.56
C TRP A 87 -11.21 11.63 -3.96
N LEU A 88 -10.66 10.91 -4.95
CA LEU A 88 -10.54 11.38 -6.33
C LEU A 88 -11.90 11.59 -6.99
N ALA A 89 -12.85 10.67 -6.74
CA ALA A 89 -14.22 10.76 -7.22
C ALA A 89 -14.94 12.00 -6.67
N ARG A 90 -14.70 12.36 -5.41
CA ARG A 90 -15.21 13.61 -4.81
C ARG A 90 -14.54 14.85 -5.40
N TYR A 91 -13.23 14.79 -5.66
CA TYR A 91 -12.47 15.92 -6.21
C TYR A 91 -12.89 16.29 -7.64
N PHE A 92 -13.08 15.31 -8.54
CA PHE A 92 -13.46 15.56 -9.94
C PHE A 92 -14.98 15.59 -10.19
N GLY A 93 -15.80 15.23 -9.21
CA GLY A 93 -17.25 15.13 -9.33
C GLY A 93 -17.74 13.91 -10.14
N THR A 94 -19.04 13.63 -10.08
CA THR A 94 -19.68 12.42 -10.65
C THR A 94 -19.52 12.27 -12.16
N ARG A 95 -19.37 13.39 -12.90
CA ARG A 95 -19.25 13.36 -14.36
C ARG A 95 -17.87 12.87 -14.84
N LEU A 96 -16.82 13.07 -14.03
CA LEU A 96 -15.44 12.71 -14.36
C LEU A 96 -14.90 11.56 -13.50
N SER A 97 -15.61 11.16 -12.44
CA SER A 97 -15.19 10.09 -11.52
C SER A 97 -14.89 8.76 -12.22
N GLY A 98 -15.71 8.38 -13.21
CA GLY A 98 -15.48 7.17 -14.01
C GLY A 98 -14.14 7.22 -14.76
N ARG A 99 -13.84 8.33 -15.44
CA ARG A 99 -12.56 8.52 -16.17
C ARG A 99 -11.37 8.59 -15.20
N ALA A 100 -11.53 9.30 -14.09
CA ALA A 100 -10.51 9.43 -13.06
C ALA A 100 -10.17 8.07 -12.43
N ASN A 101 -11.17 7.25 -12.13
CA ASN A 101 -10.97 5.90 -11.59
C ASN A 101 -10.29 4.98 -12.60
N THR A 102 -10.65 5.03 -13.88
CA THR A 102 -9.97 4.25 -14.93
C THR A 102 -8.50 4.66 -15.06
N ALA A 103 -8.19 5.96 -15.07
CA ALA A 103 -6.82 6.45 -15.10
C ALA A 103 -6.03 6.02 -13.86
N MET A 104 -6.64 6.09 -12.67
CA MET A 104 -6.05 5.63 -11.42
C MET A 104 -5.73 4.13 -11.47
N ASN A 105 -6.66 3.29 -11.94
CA ASN A 105 -6.43 1.86 -12.11
C ASN A 105 -5.26 1.60 -13.06
N LEU A 106 -5.22 2.25 -14.22
CA LEU A 106 -4.14 2.10 -15.18
C LEU A 106 -2.78 2.49 -14.58
N LEU A 107 -2.73 3.62 -13.86
CA LEU A 107 -1.53 4.07 -13.17
C LEU A 107 -1.07 3.08 -12.10
N MET A 108 -2.02 2.53 -11.33
CA MET A 108 -1.76 1.54 -10.30
C MET A 108 -1.21 0.24 -10.89
N PHE A 109 -1.77 -0.23 -12.01
CA PHE A 109 -1.24 -1.39 -12.72
C PHE A 109 0.17 -1.14 -13.26
N LEU A 110 0.39 0.01 -13.91
CA LEU A 110 1.71 0.35 -14.45
C LEU A 110 2.76 0.44 -13.33
N ALA A 111 2.42 1.06 -12.21
CA ALA A 111 3.28 1.13 -11.04
C ALA A 111 3.57 -0.27 -10.46
N ALA A 112 2.54 -1.12 -10.36
CA ALA A 112 2.71 -2.50 -9.89
C ALA A 112 3.65 -3.29 -10.80
N PHE A 113 3.47 -3.23 -12.12
CA PHE A 113 4.36 -3.87 -13.09
C PHE A 113 5.80 -3.35 -12.99
N ALA A 114 5.97 -2.02 -12.89
CA ALA A 114 7.29 -1.41 -12.76
C ALA A 114 8.01 -1.87 -11.48
N VAL A 115 7.30 -1.90 -10.34
CA VAL A 115 7.86 -2.37 -9.07
C VAL A 115 8.17 -3.87 -9.11
N GLN A 116 7.26 -4.69 -9.66
CA GLN A 116 7.48 -6.13 -9.81
C GLN A 116 8.70 -6.41 -10.68
N TYR A 117 8.83 -5.71 -11.81
CA TYR A 117 9.98 -5.81 -12.69
C TYR A 117 11.27 -5.37 -11.99
N ALA A 118 11.26 -4.22 -11.31
CA ALA A 118 12.44 -3.71 -10.60
C ALA A 118 12.90 -4.66 -9.49
N VAL A 119 11.96 -5.23 -8.72
CA VAL A 119 12.26 -6.24 -7.69
C VAL A 119 12.88 -7.48 -8.33
N GLY A 120 12.31 -7.98 -9.43
CA GLY A 120 12.86 -9.11 -10.18
C GLY A 120 14.28 -8.82 -10.67
N ALA A 121 14.49 -7.67 -11.31
CA ALA A 121 15.79 -7.24 -11.80
C ALA A 121 16.83 -7.12 -10.68
N ILE A 122 16.45 -6.61 -9.50
CA ILE A 122 17.34 -6.57 -8.32
C ILE A 122 17.70 -7.98 -7.88
N ILE A 123 16.74 -8.89 -7.79
CA ILE A 123 16.99 -10.27 -7.36
C ILE A 123 17.92 -10.98 -8.35
N ASP A 124 17.77 -10.75 -9.65
CA ASP A 124 18.59 -11.33 -10.71
C ASP A 124 20.06 -10.86 -10.70
N THR A 125 20.38 -9.75 -10.01
CA THR A 125 21.79 -9.31 -9.83
C THR A 125 22.56 -10.18 -8.84
N TYR A 126 21.87 -10.98 -8.02
CA TYR A 126 22.50 -11.90 -7.06
C TYR A 126 22.78 -13.26 -7.71
N PRO A 127 23.80 -14.00 -7.24
CA PRO A 127 24.16 -15.29 -7.82
C PRO A 127 22.97 -16.24 -7.88
N ALA A 128 22.80 -16.88 -9.05
CA ALA A 128 21.73 -17.85 -9.26
C ALA A 128 21.82 -18.98 -8.21
N PRO A 129 20.69 -19.45 -7.67
CA PRO A 129 20.70 -20.44 -6.60
C PRO A 129 21.31 -21.77 -7.03
N ALA A 130 22.48 -22.14 -6.48
CA ALA A 130 23.01 -23.50 -6.66
C ALA A 130 22.13 -24.59 -6.02
N THR A 131 21.29 -24.21 -5.05
CA THR A 131 20.42 -25.09 -4.25
C THR A 131 18.92 -24.82 -4.45
N GLY A 132 18.54 -23.99 -5.43
CA GLY A 132 17.15 -23.62 -5.71
C GLY A 132 16.53 -22.58 -4.76
N ARG A 133 17.29 -22.02 -3.80
CA ARG A 133 16.86 -20.90 -2.94
C ARG A 133 17.68 -19.63 -3.19
N TYR A 134 17.01 -18.55 -3.56
CA TYR A 134 17.60 -17.21 -3.71
C TYR A 134 18.19 -16.70 -2.39
N ASP A 135 19.26 -15.91 -2.51
CA ASP A 135 19.96 -15.31 -1.38
C ASP A 135 19.01 -14.38 -0.59
N PRO A 136 18.84 -14.58 0.74
CA PRO A 136 18.06 -13.69 1.59
C PRO A 136 18.48 -12.21 1.48
N ALA A 137 19.75 -11.92 1.17
CA ALA A 137 20.24 -10.56 0.96
C ALA A 137 19.57 -9.88 -0.26
N ALA A 138 19.27 -10.63 -1.31
CA ALA A 138 18.61 -10.13 -2.52
C ALA A 138 17.21 -9.57 -2.21
N TYR A 139 16.42 -10.34 -1.45
CA TYR A 139 15.10 -9.90 -1.01
C TYR A 139 15.17 -8.70 -0.06
N ARG A 140 16.11 -8.72 0.90
CA ARG A 140 16.30 -7.58 1.81
C ARG A 140 16.63 -6.30 1.06
N PHE A 141 17.49 -6.36 0.05
CA PHE A 141 17.83 -5.19 -0.76
C PHE A 141 16.66 -4.74 -1.62
N ALA A 142 15.97 -5.66 -2.29
CA ALA A 142 14.80 -5.33 -3.12
C ALA A 142 13.67 -4.68 -2.31
N PHE A 143 13.29 -5.28 -1.18
CA PHE A 143 12.26 -4.70 -0.30
C PHE A 143 12.74 -3.41 0.36
N GLY A 144 14.03 -3.29 0.67
CA GLY A 144 14.62 -2.06 1.21
C GLY A 144 14.59 -0.90 0.22
N ALA A 145 14.86 -1.17 -1.06
CA ALA A 145 14.75 -0.18 -2.13
C ALA A 145 13.30 0.30 -2.31
N VAL A 146 12.33 -0.62 -2.29
CA VAL A 146 10.91 -0.26 -2.33
C VAL A 146 10.53 0.61 -1.12
N LEU A 147 10.98 0.26 0.08
CA LEU A 147 10.75 1.06 1.29
C LEU A 147 11.34 2.47 1.16
N ALA A 148 12.55 2.59 0.61
CA ALA A 148 13.21 3.88 0.41
C ALA A 148 12.42 4.78 -0.55
N VAL A 149 11.92 4.23 -1.66
CA VAL A 149 11.06 4.98 -2.61
C VAL A 149 9.79 5.47 -1.93
N GLN A 150 9.14 4.63 -1.12
CA GLN A 150 7.94 5.04 -0.37
C GLN A 150 8.26 6.14 0.67
N PHE A 151 9.41 6.06 1.34
CA PHE A 151 9.87 7.10 2.25
C PHE A 151 10.11 8.43 1.52
N VAL A 152 10.76 8.42 0.36
CA VAL A 152 10.97 9.61 -0.47
C VAL A 152 9.63 10.20 -0.92
N ALA A 153 8.68 9.36 -1.34
CA ALA A 153 7.35 9.80 -1.71
C ALA A 153 6.61 10.47 -0.53
N LEU A 154 6.73 9.91 0.68
CA LEU A 154 6.17 10.51 1.90
C LEU A 154 6.82 11.87 2.20
N LEU A 155 8.14 11.97 2.15
CA LEU A 155 8.86 13.22 2.39
C LEU A 155 8.49 14.30 1.36
N TRP A 156 8.38 13.92 0.09
CA TRP A 156 7.92 14.81 -0.96
C TRP A 156 6.50 15.30 -0.71
N TYR A 157 5.58 14.40 -0.30
CA TYR A 157 4.23 14.77 0.06
C TYR A 157 4.21 15.74 1.25
N LEU A 158 4.97 15.47 2.32
CA LEU A 158 5.05 16.34 3.49
C LEU A 158 5.62 17.72 3.17
N ALA A 159 6.64 17.78 2.32
CA ALA A 159 7.22 19.05 1.84
C ALA A 159 6.21 19.87 1.05
N ASN A 160 5.35 19.22 0.25
CA ASN A 160 4.34 19.87 -0.58
C ASN A 160 2.95 19.94 0.06
N ALA A 161 2.77 19.43 1.28
CA ALA A 161 1.46 19.30 1.91
C ALA A 161 0.74 20.64 2.06
N ARG A 162 1.46 21.74 2.28
CA ARG A 162 0.88 23.08 2.37
C ARG A 162 0.33 23.57 1.02
N GLN A 163 0.99 23.22 -0.08
CA GLN A 163 0.55 23.60 -1.44
C GLN A 163 -0.65 22.75 -1.87
N LEU A 164 -0.59 21.43 -1.62
CA LEU A 164 -1.66 20.50 -1.92
C LEU A 164 -2.95 20.82 -1.13
N ARG A 165 -2.83 21.19 0.16
CA ARG A 165 -3.97 21.62 0.99
C ARG A 165 -4.57 22.96 0.56
N ARG A 166 -3.76 23.87 0.01
CA ARG A 166 -4.26 25.15 -0.55
C ARG A 166 -5.07 24.92 -1.82
N ALA A 167 -4.60 24.04 -2.71
CA ALA A 167 -5.34 23.66 -3.91
C ALA A 167 -6.72 23.05 -3.58
N GLU A 168 -6.82 22.32 -2.44
CA GLU A 168 -8.07 21.71 -1.97
C GLU A 168 -9.12 22.76 -1.51
N HIS A 169 -8.68 23.90 -0.96
CA HIS A 169 -9.56 24.99 -0.49
C HIS A 169 -9.93 26.02 -1.56
N THR A 170 -9.18 26.11 -2.66
CA THR A 170 -9.48 27.03 -3.77
C THR A 170 -10.45 26.48 -4.81
N SER A 171 -10.92 25.23 -4.65
CA SER A 171 -12.03 24.71 -5.43
C SER A 171 -13.31 25.49 -5.09
N PRO A 172 -13.97 26.16 -6.05
CA PRO A 172 -15.15 26.96 -5.78
C PRO A 172 -16.26 26.08 -5.17
N PRO A 173 -17.10 26.62 -4.25
CA PRO A 173 -18.27 25.89 -3.79
C PRO A 173 -19.12 25.54 -5.02
N THR A 174 -19.26 24.24 -5.28
CA THR A 174 -20.16 23.72 -6.30
C THR A 174 -21.58 24.10 -5.89
N ASN A 175 -22.15 25.05 -6.63
CA ASN A 175 -23.58 25.37 -6.65
C ASN A 175 -24.32 24.28 -7.44
#